data_AF-A0A1G1Z0J2-F1
#
_entry.id   AF-A0A1G1Z0J2-F1
#
_cell.length_a   1.000
_cell.length_b   1.000
_cell.length_c   1.000
_cell.angle_alpha   90.00
_cell.angle_beta   90.00
_cell.angle_gamma   90.00
#
_symmetry.space_group_name_H-M   'P 1'
#
loop_
_entity.id
_entity.type
_entity.pdbx_description
1 polymer ?
#
loop_
_entity_poly.entity_id
_entity_poly.type
_entity_poly.pdbx_seq_one_letter_code
_entity_poly.pdbx_strand_id
1 'polypeptide(L)'
;MGKKIKTIGLLLAALALVLSPVFAAADTGQAVTYLKAQTQDAWITMALAAAGETSISTSHLTSVSGTLATDYAKAILALAAVNQNPATFGSIDYVAKLKTFYVDNQMGSAALLNDDFWSLLALSSVGQKTSTEAAAAKNFIIANQNVDGGWGYAVGGDSDTNDTAAAIIALVEAGVSSSDAKITSAVNYLKTAQNADGGIGYQPGYASDSGSDAWVISAIYKVGQTPAAWDKSGNNPLSHIQTLQDTDGGFWWVAPGASEFNNKAMTAFAVVALAQKSYPVGYYQPAAGTYHLRIEGSTATLCDAYVNAATALEIVEKGAAACDYSYIITQESFGPYLRQIASDAAAGMTGWLYFVNYVSPPVGANDYILKAGEEVIWYYGDWGWAPSRLTADDLEVDANQTINLTAEYFNGTDWLPLPNAPIKFNGETRVADATGHLPLTIAENGIYPVYIEMAGYVRSAQLTLKVGSTVSQTIGLTAEIDQSGIVSGESIGLTVTPAQLNFGKLAPGQSNSQNVTLSNVGTVALIAGANVTGDSLFLTGLKINSAVFSAYASALAAGENKTAAVSLNVPANYLGSGVKTGELIFWAVAQ
;
A
#
# COMPACT_ATOMS: atom_id res chain seq x y z
N MET A 1 33.91 -71.28 66.88
CA MET A 1 32.49 -71.04 67.27
C MET A 1 32.08 -69.69 66.69
N GLY A 2 31.17 -69.70 65.72
CA GLY A 2 31.02 -68.67 64.69
C GLY A 2 30.50 -67.30 65.14
N LYS A 3 31.05 -66.24 64.53
CA LYS A 3 30.52 -64.87 64.58
C LYS A 3 29.59 -64.65 63.39
N LYS A 4 28.33 -64.33 63.69
CA LYS A 4 27.29 -63.92 62.73
C LYS A 4 27.61 -62.53 62.15
N ILE A 5 27.66 -62.41 60.83
CA ILE A 5 27.55 -61.15 60.10
C ILE A 5 26.19 -61.16 59.41
N LYS A 6 25.39 -60.10 59.64
CA LYS A 6 24.10 -59.88 59.00
C LYS A 6 24.33 -59.40 57.56
N THR A 7 23.82 -60.13 56.58
CA THR A 7 23.80 -59.72 55.18
C THR A 7 22.55 -58.88 54.91
N ILE A 8 22.76 -57.66 54.41
CA ILE A 8 21.73 -56.76 53.89
C ILE A 8 21.38 -57.23 52.48
N GLY A 9 20.11 -57.55 52.23
CA GLY A 9 19.58 -57.86 50.90
C GLY A 9 19.18 -56.58 50.17
N LEU A 10 19.83 -56.30 49.04
CA LEU A 10 19.43 -55.28 48.08
C LEU A 10 18.24 -55.81 47.25
N LEU A 11 17.09 -55.13 47.30
CA LEU A 11 16.05 -55.25 46.28
C LEU A 11 16.48 -54.43 45.06
N LEU A 12 16.71 -55.08 43.91
CA LEU A 12 16.74 -54.42 42.60
C LEU A 12 15.30 -54.24 42.11
N ALA A 13 14.85 -53.00 42.00
CA ALA A 13 13.67 -52.63 41.24
C ALA A 13 14.04 -52.59 39.75
N ALA A 14 13.48 -53.47 38.94
CA ALA A 14 13.58 -53.41 37.49
C ALA A 14 12.70 -52.26 36.98
N LEU A 15 13.35 -51.15 36.60
CA LEU A 15 12.72 -50.02 35.94
C LEU A 15 12.49 -50.40 34.47
N ALA A 16 11.27 -50.80 34.11
CA ALA A 16 10.87 -50.93 32.71
C ALA A 16 10.75 -49.51 32.12
N LEU A 17 11.78 -49.07 31.40
CA LEU A 17 11.69 -47.89 30.53
C LEU A 17 10.71 -48.21 29.40
N VAL A 18 9.50 -47.65 29.50
CA VAL A 18 8.63 -47.48 28.35
C VAL A 18 9.26 -46.39 27.50
N LEU A 19 10.02 -46.78 26.48
CA LEU A 19 10.45 -45.88 25.40
C LEU A 19 9.17 -45.50 24.63
N SER A 20 8.57 -44.36 24.98
CA SER A 20 7.65 -43.69 24.05
C SER A 20 8.44 -43.35 22.79
N PRO A 21 7.96 -43.70 21.58
CA PRO A 21 8.64 -43.27 20.36
C PRO A 21 8.70 -41.74 20.36
N VAL A 22 9.93 -41.21 20.37
CA VAL A 22 10.17 -39.79 20.08
C VAL A 22 9.91 -39.66 18.59
N PHE A 23 8.72 -39.22 18.21
CA PHE A 23 8.43 -38.85 16.83
C PHE A 23 9.35 -37.68 16.47
N ALA A 24 10.21 -37.86 15.46
CA ALA A 24 10.95 -36.76 14.87
C ALA A 24 9.91 -35.77 14.32
N ALA A 25 9.97 -34.51 14.76
CA ALA A 25 9.17 -33.46 14.14
C ALA A 25 9.54 -33.41 12.65
N ALA A 26 8.54 -33.32 11.75
CA ALA A 26 8.81 -33.21 10.33
C ALA A 26 9.72 -32.01 10.03
N ASP A 27 10.72 -32.25 9.17
CA ASP A 27 11.65 -31.22 8.73
C ASP A 27 11.05 -30.51 7.51
N THR A 28 10.40 -29.38 7.75
CA THR A 28 9.90 -28.50 6.68
C THR A 28 11.02 -28.05 5.74
N GLY A 29 12.27 -28.00 6.21
CA GLY A 29 13.44 -27.65 5.39
C GLY A 29 13.77 -28.68 4.31
N GLN A 30 13.66 -29.98 4.62
CA GLN A 30 13.83 -31.02 3.60
C GLN A 30 12.70 -30.99 2.55
N ALA A 31 11.46 -30.78 2.98
CA ALA A 31 10.33 -30.65 2.06
C ALA A 31 10.45 -29.42 1.15
N VAL A 32 10.92 -28.29 1.68
CA VAL A 32 11.25 -27.10 0.88
C VAL A 32 12.36 -27.40 -0.14
N THR A 33 13.40 -28.14 0.27
CA THR A 33 14.49 -28.56 -0.63
C THR A 33 13.96 -29.45 -1.75
N TYR A 34 13.10 -30.41 -1.42
CA TYR A 34 12.41 -31.27 -2.40
C TYR A 34 11.64 -30.45 -3.42
N LEU A 35 10.82 -29.48 -2.97
CA LEU A 35 9.98 -28.64 -3.84
C LEU A 35 10.80 -27.73 -4.76
N LYS A 36 11.91 -27.17 -4.27
CA LYS A 36 12.83 -26.35 -5.08
C LYS A 36 13.47 -27.14 -6.22
N ALA A 37 13.59 -28.47 -6.09
CA ALA A 37 14.13 -29.35 -7.12
C ALA A 37 13.10 -29.79 -8.18
N GLN A 38 11.81 -29.51 -7.97
CA GLN A 38 10.75 -29.88 -8.92
C GLN A 38 10.54 -28.81 -10.01
N THR A 39 9.80 -29.17 -11.05
CA THR A 39 9.25 -28.18 -11.99
C THR A 39 8.32 -27.24 -11.24
N GLN A 40 8.64 -25.95 -11.25
CA GLN A 40 7.92 -24.95 -10.48
C GLN A 40 6.51 -24.72 -11.03
N ASP A 41 5.54 -24.66 -10.12
CA ASP A 41 4.15 -24.29 -10.39
C ASP A 41 3.60 -23.38 -9.27
N ALA A 42 2.34 -22.99 -9.43
CA ALA A 42 1.66 -22.12 -8.48
C ALA A 42 1.54 -22.72 -7.06
N TRP A 43 1.36 -24.04 -6.94
CA TRP A 43 1.27 -24.71 -5.63
C TRP A 43 2.61 -24.68 -4.91
N ILE A 44 3.69 -24.97 -5.64
CA ILE A 44 5.05 -24.88 -5.12
C ILE A 44 5.36 -23.45 -4.70
N THR A 45 4.98 -22.45 -5.51
CA THR A 45 5.17 -21.03 -5.17
C THR A 45 4.51 -20.68 -3.83
N MET A 46 3.25 -21.06 -3.65
CA MET A 46 2.53 -20.84 -2.40
C MET A 46 3.14 -21.61 -1.22
N ALA A 47 3.58 -22.85 -1.42
CA ALA A 47 4.22 -23.64 -0.38
C ALA A 47 5.55 -23.04 0.08
N LEU A 48 6.40 -22.61 -0.87
CA LEU A 48 7.66 -21.93 -0.56
C LEU A 48 7.40 -20.60 0.17
N ALA A 49 6.42 -19.82 -0.27
CA ALA A 49 6.04 -18.57 0.40
C ALA A 49 5.54 -18.83 1.84
N ALA A 50 4.70 -19.86 2.04
CA ALA A 50 4.23 -20.27 3.35
C ALA A 50 5.37 -20.69 4.29
N ALA A 51 6.40 -21.33 3.74
CA ALA A 51 7.62 -21.71 4.47
C ALA A 51 8.59 -20.54 4.74
N GLY A 52 8.26 -19.31 4.29
CA GLY A 52 9.07 -18.12 4.52
C GLY A 52 10.26 -17.98 3.56
N GLU A 53 10.27 -18.71 2.44
CA GLU A 53 11.29 -18.57 1.42
C GLU A 53 11.20 -17.22 0.71
N THR A 54 12.36 -16.68 0.34
CA THR A 54 12.49 -15.42 -0.40
C THR A 54 13.05 -15.68 -1.79
N SER A 55 12.93 -14.71 -2.71
CA SER A 55 13.44 -14.84 -4.09
C SER A 55 12.84 -16.03 -4.87
N ILE A 56 11.57 -16.34 -4.62
CA ILE A 56 10.83 -17.40 -5.32
C ILE A 56 10.61 -16.98 -6.78
N SER A 57 10.95 -17.86 -7.72
CA SER A 57 10.80 -17.57 -9.15
C SER A 57 9.33 -17.65 -9.58
N THR A 58 8.81 -16.58 -10.18
CA THR A 58 7.44 -16.51 -10.72
C THR A 58 7.37 -16.53 -12.25
N SER A 59 8.46 -16.86 -12.95
CA SER A 59 8.50 -16.85 -14.42
C SER A 59 7.45 -17.77 -15.05
N HIS A 60 7.12 -18.88 -14.40
CA HIS A 60 6.09 -19.84 -14.83
C HIS A 60 4.65 -19.30 -14.70
N LEU A 61 4.44 -18.20 -13.97
CA LEU A 61 3.13 -17.55 -13.80
C LEU A 61 2.88 -16.44 -14.81
N THR A 62 3.80 -16.20 -15.76
CA THR A 62 3.67 -15.11 -16.75
C THR A 62 2.54 -15.33 -17.75
N SER A 63 2.04 -16.56 -17.83
CA SER A 63 0.84 -16.93 -18.55
C SER A 63 0.08 -18.00 -17.77
N VAL A 64 -1.23 -18.07 -17.99
CA VAL A 64 -2.11 -19.13 -17.48
C VAL A 64 -2.49 -20.01 -18.66
N SER A 65 -2.23 -21.33 -18.56
CA SER A 65 -2.49 -22.28 -19.66
C SER A 65 -3.95 -22.73 -19.77
N GLY A 66 -4.77 -22.44 -18.77
CA GLY A 66 -6.15 -22.89 -18.67
C GLY A 66 -7.18 -21.80 -18.95
N THR A 67 -8.45 -22.21 -19.01
CA THR A 67 -9.58 -21.34 -19.35
C THR A 67 -10.68 -21.35 -18.29
N LEU A 68 -10.42 -21.89 -17.10
CA LEU A 68 -11.37 -21.93 -15.99
C LEU A 68 -11.07 -20.80 -15.00
N ALA A 69 -12.08 -20.38 -14.23
CA ALA A 69 -11.91 -19.41 -13.15
C ALA A 69 -10.81 -19.85 -12.17
N THR A 70 -10.75 -21.14 -11.86
CA THR A 70 -9.74 -21.73 -10.94
C THR A 70 -8.31 -21.59 -11.43
N ASP A 71 -8.07 -21.59 -12.75
CA ASP A 71 -6.72 -21.41 -13.31
C ASP A 71 -6.18 -20.01 -13.00
N TYR A 72 -7.02 -18.98 -13.15
CA TYR A 72 -6.68 -17.60 -12.82
C TYR A 72 -6.61 -17.36 -11.32
N ALA A 73 -7.56 -17.92 -10.56
CA ALA A 73 -7.58 -17.81 -9.11
C ALA A 73 -6.29 -18.36 -8.49
N LYS A 74 -5.82 -19.52 -8.96
CA LYS A 74 -4.56 -20.13 -8.52
C LYS A 74 -3.34 -19.25 -8.84
N ALA A 75 -3.28 -18.65 -10.02
CA ALA A 75 -2.20 -17.74 -10.39
C ALA A 75 -2.20 -16.46 -9.53
N ILE A 76 -3.37 -15.89 -9.27
CA ILE A 76 -3.55 -14.73 -8.39
C ILE A 76 -3.05 -15.04 -6.98
N LEU A 77 -3.46 -16.17 -6.40
CA LEU A 77 -3.03 -16.58 -5.06
C LEU A 77 -1.51 -16.77 -4.95
N ALA A 78 -0.88 -17.37 -5.96
CA ALA A 78 0.56 -17.57 -5.99
C ALA A 78 1.33 -16.24 -6.12
N LEU A 79 0.85 -15.30 -6.93
CA LEU A 79 1.46 -13.98 -7.09
C LEU A 79 1.27 -13.11 -5.83
N ALA A 80 0.07 -13.12 -5.25
CA ALA A 80 -0.22 -12.46 -3.99
C ALA A 80 0.66 -13.00 -2.85
N ALA A 81 0.91 -14.31 -2.81
CA ALA A 81 1.78 -14.94 -1.81
C ALA A 81 3.23 -14.38 -1.82
N VAL A 82 3.70 -13.90 -2.96
CA VAL A 82 5.03 -13.30 -3.11
C VAL A 82 4.99 -11.78 -3.32
N ASN A 83 3.87 -11.15 -2.98
CA ASN A 83 3.63 -9.71 -3.09
C ASN A 83 3.83 -9.12 -4.51
N GLN A 84 3.50 -9.89 -5.55
CA GLN A 84 3.49 -9.41 -6.94
C GLN A 84 2.07 -9.08 -7.39
N ASN A 85 1.92 -7.99 -8.16
CA ASN A 85 0.60 -7.48 -8.57
C ASN A 85 -0.01 -8.34 -9.68
N PRO A 86 -1.07 -9.13 -9.43
CA PRO A 86 -1.66 -10.01 -10.44
C PRO A 86 -2.43 -9.28 -11.54
N ALA A 87 -2.78 -8.00 -11.32
CA ALA A 87 -3.48 -7.19 -12.33
C ALA A 87 -2.54 -6.65 -13.41
N THR A 88 -1.24 -6.62 -13.14
CA THR A 88 -0.21 -6.17 -14.09
C THR A 88 0.86 -7.22 -14.34
N PHE A 89 0.65 -8.46 -13.87
CA PHE A 89 1.62 -9.53 -14.03
C PHE A 89 1.47 -10.22 -15.39
N GLY A 90 2.58 -10.37 -16.11
CA GLY A 90 2.56 -11.00 -17.42
C GLY A 90 1.84 -10.14 -18.48
N SER A 91 1.09 -10.79 -19.37
CA SER A 91 0.48 -10.15 -20.54
C SER A 91 -1.00 -9.80 -20.40
N ILE A 92 -1.66 -10.24 -19.33
CA ILE A 92 -3.08 -10.01 -19.08
C ILE A 92 -3.32 -9.68 -17.61
N ASP A 93 -4.34 -8.86 -17.34
CA ASP A 93 -4.81 -8.62 -15.98
C ASP A 93 -5.58 -9.85 -15.48
N TYR A 94 -4.94 -10.65 -14.60
CA TYR A 94 -5.57 -11.87 -14.09
C TYR A 94 -6.79 -11.59 -13.22
N VAL A 95 -6.81 -10.46 -12.49
CA VAL A 95 -7.92 -10.10 -11.62
C VAL A 95 -9.14 -9.72 -12.47
N ALA A 96 -8.95 -8.85 -13.46
CA ALA A 96 -10.00 -8.51 -14.42
C ALA A 96 -10.47 -9.76 -15.18
N LYS A 97 -9.54 -10.64 -15.59
CA LYS A 97 -9.89 -11.88 -16.28
C LYS A 97 -10.71 -12.83 -15.40
N LEU A 98 -10.35 -13.01 -14.12
CA LEU A 98 -11.11 -13.82 -13.18
C LEU A 98 -12.55 -13.30 -13.04
N LYS A 99 -12.73 -11.98 -12.95
CA LYS A 99 -14.06 -11.37 -12.85
C LYS A 99 -14.95 -11.60 -14.07
N THR A 100 -14.39 -11.87 -15.24
CA THR A 100 -15.21 -12.22 -16.43
C THR A 100 -15.95 -13.55 -16.29
N PHE A 101 -15.58 -14.38 -15.32
CA PHE A 101 -16.30 -15.62 -15.01
C PHE A 101 -17.48 -15.41 -14.04
N TYR A 102 -17.72 -14.19 -13.56
CA TYR A 102 -18.90 -13.89 -12.78
C TYR A 102 -20.16 -14.00 -13.64
N VAL A 103 -21.02 -14.96 -13.32
CA VAL A 103 -22.25 -15.25 -14.05
C VAL A 103 -23.30 -15.85 -13.11
N ASP A 104 -24.56 -15.45 -13.27
CA ASP A 104 -25.69 -15.98 -12.49
C ASP A 104 -25.52 -15.93 -10.96
N ASN A 105 -24.93 -14.85 -10.44
CA ASN A 105 -24.62 -14.65 -9.02
C ASN A 105 -23.65 -15.69 -8.40
N GLN A 106 -22.75 -16.26 -9.21
CA GLN A 106 -21.63 -17.10 -8.76
C GLN A 106 -20.43 -16.97 -9.70
N MET A 107 -19.32 -17.65 -9.39
CA MET A 107 -18.08 -17.63 -10.17
C MET A 107 -17.92 -18.91 -10.99
N GLY A 108 -17.90 -18.80 -12.31
CA GLY A 108 -17.66 -19.94 -13.18
C GLY A 108 -18.95 -20.68 -13.50
N SER A 109 -19.05 -21.95 -13.10
CA SER A 109 -20.16 -22.83 -13.47
C SER A 109 -21.13 -23.01 -12.30
N ALA A 110 -22.42 -22.71 -12.51
CA ALA A 110 -23.46 -22.93 -11.50
C ALA A 110 -23.65 -24.40 -11.04
N ALA A 111 -22.99 -25.36 -11.67
CA ALA A 111 -22.95 -26.76 -11.24
C ALA A 111 -21.79 -27.09 -10.28
N LEU A 112 -20.81 -26.19 -10.14
CA LEU A 112 -19.61 -26.37 -9.35
C LEU A 112 -19.64 -25.45 -8.13
N LEU A 113 -18.87 -25.80 -7.10
CA LEU A 113 -18.62 -24.94 -5.94
C LEU A 113 -17.14 -24.57 -5.82
N ASN A 114 -16.27 -25.42 -6.36
CA ASN A 114 -14.83 -25.26 -6.31
C ASN A 114 -14.35 -23.93 -6.94
N ASP A 115 -14.94 -23.51 -8.05
CA ASP A 115 -14.65 -22.22 -8.69
C ASP A 115 -15.01 -21.02 -7.81
N ASP A 116 -16.11 -21.06 -7.06
CA ASP A 116 -16.43 -20.04 -6.04
C ASP A 116 -15.42 -20.04 -4.88
N PHE A 117 -15.02 -21.22 -4.36
CA PHE A 117 -14.04 -21.30 -3.27
C PHE A 117 -12.74 -20.60 -3.64
N TRP A 118 -12.19 -20.95 -4.80
CA TRP A 118 -10.91 -20.41 -5.26
C TRP A 118 -11.01 -18.95 -5.67
N SER A 119 -12.08 -18.55 -6.34
CA SER A 119 -12.28 -17.16 -6.76
C SER A 119 -12.41 -16.23 -5.56
N LEU A 120 -13.14 -16.65 -4.51
CA LEU A 120 -13.29 -15.89 -3.28
C LEU A 120 -11.94 -15.69 -2.56
N LEU A 121 -11.13 -16.75 -2.46
CA LEU A 121 -9.79 -16.68 -1.90
C LEU A 121 -8.87 -15.76 -2.73
N ALA A 122 -8.89 -15.90 -4.06
CA ALA A 122 -8.07 -15.10 -4.95
C ALA A 122 -8.42 -13.61 -4.87
N LEU A 123 -9.70 -13.25 -4.96
CA LEU A 123 -10.16 -11.87 -4.83
C LEU A 123 -9.81 -11.29 -3.45
N SER A 124 -9.94 -12.10 -2.39
CA SER A 124 -9.56 -11.66 -1.04
C SER A 124 -8.05 -11.39 -0.92
N SER A 125 -7.22 -12.22 -1.54
CA SER A 125 -5.75 -12.08 -1.51
C SER A 125 -5.21 -10.80 -2.16
N VAL A 126 -6.02 -10.13 -2.99
CA VAL A 126 -5.70 -8.87 -3.67
C VAL A 126 -6.57 -7.70 -3.20
N GLY A 127 -7.15 -7.80 -2.01
CA GLY A 127 -7.92 -6.71 -1.40
C GLY A 127 -9.32 -6.50 -1.98
N GLN A 128 -9.88 -7.49 -2.69
CA GLN A 128 -11.21 -7.40 -3.31
C GLN A 128 -12.27 -8.31 -2.67
N LYS A 129 -12.12 -8.65 -1.39
CA LYS A 129 -13.07 -9.50 -0.65
C LYS A 129 -14.50 -8.94 -0.54
N THR A 130 -14.67 -7.63 -0.71
CA THR A 130 -15.93 -6.87 -0.63
C THR A 130 -16.57 -6.62 -2.00
N SER A 131 -15.90 -7.03 -3.09
CA SER A 131 -16.42 -6.90 -4.45
C SER A 131 -17.74 -7.65 -4.65
N THR A 132 -18.53 -7.24 -5.65
CA THR A 132 -19.79 -7.91 -6.01
C THR A 132 -19.58 -9.39 -6.29
N GLU A 133 -18.52 -9.73 -7.02
CA GLU A 133 -18.17 -11.11 -7.38
C GLU A 133 -17.83 -11.95 -6.14
N ALA A 134 -17.03 -11.40 -5.22
CA ALA A 134 -16.67 -12.07 -3.97
C ALA A 134 -17.89 -12.25 -3.04
N ALA A 135 -18.76 -11.23 -2.96
CA ALA A 135 -19.98 -11.30 -2.17
C ALA A 135 -20.94 -12.38 -2.72
N ALA A 136 -21.06 -12.48 -4.05
CA ALA A 136 -21.87 -13.47 -4.72
C ALA A 136 -21.33 -14.90 -4.48
N ALA A 137 -20.03 -15.12 -4.69
CA ALA A 137 -19.37 -16.40 -4.41
C ALA A 137 -19.59 -16.84 -2.96
N LYS A 138 -19.37 -15.95 -1.99
CA LYS A 138 -19.63 -16.22 -0.56
C LYS A 138 -21.05 -16.70 -0.31
N ASN A 139 -22.04 -15.99 -0.87
CA ASN A 139 -23.46 -16.33 -0.66
C ASN A 139 -23.82 -17.66 -1.33
N PHE A 140 -23.27 -17.92 -2.52
CA PHE A 140 -23.49 -19.17 -3.24
C PHE A 140 -22.93 -20.38 -2.48
N ILE A 141 -21.73 -20.27 -1.92
CA ILE A 141 -21.14 -21.31 -1.07
C ILE A 141 -22.03 -21.60 0.15
N ILE A 142 -22.48 -20.56 0.87
CA ILE A 142 -23.33 -20.72 2.07
C ILE A 142 -24.65 -21.41 1.73
N ALA A 143 -25.25 -21.09 0.58
CA ALA A 143 -26.54 -21.61 0.14
C ALA A 143 -26.49 -23.10 -0.21
N ASN A 144 -25.32 -23.63 -0.60
CA ASN A 144 -25.16 -24.98 -1.12
C ASN A 144 -24.41 -25.93 -0.16
N GLN A 145 -24.49 -25.69 1.15
CA GLN A 145 -24.01 -26.65 2.14
C GLN A 145 -24.95 -27.86 2.24
N ASN A 146 -24.38 -29.06 2.30
CA ASN A 146 -25.12 -30.30 2.48
C ASN A 146 -25.68 -30.47 3.91
N VAL A 147 -26.65 -31.37 4.07
CA VAL A 147 -27.36 -31.62 5.35
C VAL A 147 -26.42 -32.16 6.44
N ASP A 148 -25.37 -32.87 6.06
CA ASP A 148 -24.32 -33.36 6.97
C ASP A 148 -23.35 -32.26 7.43
N GLY A 149 -23.49 -31.04 6.90
CA GLY A 149 -22.67 -29.89 7.22
C GLY A 149 -21.44 -29.72 6.33
N GLY A 150 -21.16 -30.65 5.40
CA GLY A 150 -20.04 -30.53 4.49
C GLY A 150 -20.37 -29.82 3.17
N TRP A 151 -19.36 -29.73 2.31
CA TRP A 151 -19.47 -29.39 0.90
C TRP A 151 -18.73 -30.43 0.06
N GLY A 152 -19.15 -30.58 -1.20
CA GLY A 152 -18.42 -31.34 -2.20
C GLY A 152 -17.99 -30.44 -3.36
N TYR A 153 -17.27 -31.02 -4.31
CA TYR A 153 -16.79 -30.33 -5.51
C TYR A 153 -17.90 -29.64 -6.33
N ALA A 154 -19.06 -30.29 -6.42
CA ALA A 154 -20.21 -29.87 -7.22
C ALA A 154 -21.44 -29.60 -6.36
N VAL A 155 -22.35 -28.75 -6.86
CA VAL A 155 -23.63 -28.46 -6.20
C VAL A 155 -24.44 -29.75 -6.02
N GLY A 156 -24.78 -30.06 -4.76
CA GLY A 156 -25.51 -31.28 -4.39
C GLY A 156 -24.72 -32.59 -4.54
N GLY A 157 -23.41 -32.51 -4.82
CA GLY A 157 -22.51 -33.67 -4.74
C GLY A 157 -22.26 -34.08 -3.30
N ASP A 158 -21.81 -35.33 -3.11
CA ASP A 158 -21.44 -35.84 -1.79
C ASP A 158 -20.34 -34.97 -1.17
N SER A 159 -20.41 -34.77 0.15
CA SER A 159 -19.36 -34.05 0.86
C SER A 159 -18.06 -34.86 0.92
N ASP A 160 -16.95 -34.13 0.90
CA ASP A 160 -15.60 -34.65 1.13
C ASP A 160 -14.78 -33.67 1.96
N THR A 161 -13.67 -34.14 2.51
CA THR A 161 -12.87 -33.36 3.46
C THR A 161 -12.13 -32.21 2.81
N ASN A 162 -11.78 -32.32 1.54
CA ASN A 162 -10.94 -31.34 0.85
C ASN A 162 -11.77 -30.13 0.44
N ASP A 163 -12.90 -30.36 -0.21
CA ASP A 163 -13.83 -29.31 -0.62
C ASP A 163 -14.50 -28.67 0.62
N THR A 164 -14.82 -29.43 1.66
CA THR A 164 -15.30 -28.86 2.92
C THR A 164 -14.26 -27.97 3.59
N ALA A 165 -12.98 -28.38 3.61
CA ALA A 165 -11.91 -27.56 4.14
C ALA A 165 -11.71 -26.27 3.30
N ALA A 166 -11.73 -26.37 1.97
CA ALA A 166 -11.62 -25.22 1.08
C ALA A 166 -12.78 -24.23 1.29
N ALA A 167 -14.02 -24.72 1.42
CA ALA A 167 -15.20 -23.90 1.72
C ALA A 167 -15.07 -23.16 3.07
N ILE A 168 -14.65 -23.85 4.14
CA ILE A 168 -14.37 -23.21 5.44
C ILE A 168 -13.33 -22.10 5.27
N ILE A 169 -12.23 -22.40 4.57
CA ILE A 169 -11.13 -21.46 4.41
C ILE A 169 -11.58 -20.20 3.66
N ALA A 170 -12.33 -20.37 2.57
CA ALA A 170 -12.86 -19.28 1.74
C ALA A 170 -13.89 -18.42 2.50
N LEU A 171 -14.84 -19.04 3.22
CA LEU A 171 -15.87 -18.32 3.97
C LEU A 171 -15.28 -17.50 5.13
N VAL A 172 -14.36 -18.10 5.90
CA VAL A 172 -13.71 -17.39 7.01
C VAL A 172 -12.82 -16.26 6.49
N GLU A 173 -12.12 -16.46 5.37
CA GLU A 173 -11.39 -15.39 4.69
C GLU A 173 -12.31 -14.22 4.29
N ALA A 174 -13.51 -14.53 3.81
CA ALA A 174 -14.51 -13.55 3.43
C ALA A 174 -15.30 -12.94 4.62
N GLY A 175 -14.84 -13.17 5.85
CA GLY A 175 -15.37 -12.55 7.06
C GLY A 175 -16.53 -13.30 7.73
N VAL A 176 -16.83 -14.54 7.34
CA VAL A 176 -17.77 -15.38 8.11
C VAL A 176 -17.10 -15.78 9.42
N SER A 177 -17.80 -15.56 10.54
CA SER A 177 -17.28 -15.89 11.87
C SER A 177 -16.97 -17.39 11.99
N SER A 178 -15.86 -17.75 12.63
CA SER A 178 -15.52 -19.16 12.92
C SER A 178 -16.53 -19.83 13.86
N SER A 179 -17.34 -19.04 14.58
CA SER A 179 -18.45 -19.52 15.41
C SER A 179 -19.79 -19.63 14.68
N ASP A 180 -19.85 -19.27 13.39
CA ASP A 180 -21.07 -19.41 12.59
C ASP A 180 -21.54 -20.88 12.54
N ALA A 181 -22.86 -21.10 12.56
CA ALA A 181 -23.45 -22.43 12.54
C ALA A 181 -22.99 -23.27 11.34
N LYS A 182 -22.81 -22.63 10.17
CA LYS A 182 -22.34 -23.27 8.93
C LYS A 182 -20.88 -23.72 9.05
N ILE A 183 -20.03 -22.90 9.65
CA ILE A 183 -18.61 -23.23 9.85
C ILE A 183 -18.46 -24.32 10.91
N THR A 184 -19.20 -24.22 12.01
CA THR A 184 -19.14 -25.22 13.09
C THR A 184 -19.69 -26.58 12.66
N SER A 185 -20.76 -26.65 11.85
CA SER A 185 -21.24 -27.91 11.28
C SER A 185 -20.21 -28.56 10.35
N ALA A 186 -19.54 -27.77 9.52
CA ALA A 186 -18.50 -28.24 8.62
C ALA A 186 -17.27 -28.77 9.36
N VAL A 187 -16.83 -28.07 10.41
CA VAL A 187 -15.77 -28.57 11.30
C VAL A 187 -16.17 -29.89 11.95
N ASN A 188 -17.43 -30.06 12.35
CA ASN A 188 -17.93 -31.31 12.91
C ASN A 188 -17.94 -32.43 11.86
N TYR A 189 -18.34 -32.15 10.62
CA TYR A 189 -18.24 -33.09 9.50
C TYR A 189 -16.79 -33.58 9.33
N LEU A 190 -15.81 -32.67 9.26
CA LEU A 190 -14.39 -33.01 9.13
C LEU A 190 -13.89 -33.91 10.28
N LYS A 191 -14.35 -33.71 11.51
CA LYS A 191 -14.01 -34.58 12.66
C LYS A 191 -14.53 -36.01 12.50
N THR A 192 -15.63 -36.23 11.78
CA THR A 192 -16.15 -37.58 11.53
C THR A 192 -15.25 -38.38 10.58
N ALA A 193 -14.46 -37.70 9.74
CA ALA A 193 -13.51 -38.31 8.83
C ALA A 193 -12.14 -38.63 9.44
N GLN A 194 -11.90 -38.22 10.69
CA GLN A 194 -10.67 -38.55 11.38
C GLN A 194 -10.62 -40.05 11.73
N ASN A 195 -9.51 -40.73 11.48
CA ASN A 195 -9.30 -42.15 11.78
C ASN A 195 -8.52 -42.36 13.08
N ALA A 196 -8.43 -43.62 13.54
CA ALA A 196 -7.73 -43.99 14.78
C ALA A 196 -6.21 -43.72 14.74
N ASP A 197 -5.62 -43.65 13.53
CA ASP A 197 -4.24 -43.24 13.29
C ASP A 197 -4.03 -41.72 13.41
N GLY A 198 -5.10 -40.96 13.71
CA GLY A 198 -5.09 -39.51 13.84
C GLY A 198 -5.29 -38.76 12.52
N GLY A 199 -5.06 -39.40 11.38
CA GLY A 199 -5.19 -38.81 10.05
C GLY A 199 -6.62 -38.65 9.59
N ILE A 200 -6.78 -37.98 8.46
CA ILE A 200 -8.07 -37.66 7.84
C ILE A 200 -8.18 -38.43 6.53
N GLY A 201 -9.28 -39.18 6.37
CA GLY A 201 -9.63 -39.77 5.07
C GLY A 201 -10.47 -38.82 4.22
N TYR A 202 -10.39 -38.96 2.89
CA TYR A 202 -11.14 -38.15 1.92
C TYR A 202 -12.64 -38.03 2.24
N GLN A 203 -13.23 -39.10 2.77
CA GLN A 203 -14.60 -39.16 3.30
C GLN A 203 -14.63 -39.97 4.60
N PRO A 204 -15.66 -39.82 5.44
CA PRO A 204 -15.83 -40.64 6.63
C PRO A 204 -15.74 -42.14 6.35
N GLY A 205 -14.80 -42.81 7.02
CA GLY A 205 -14.54 -44.25 6.88
C GLY A 205 -13.50 -44.64 5.81
N TYR A 206 -12.95 -43.68 5.07
CA TYR A 206 -11.86 -43.92 4.11
C TYR A 206 -10.51 -43.88 4.80
N ALA A 207 -9.49 -44.50 4.20
CA ALA A 207 -8.13 -44.46 4.72
C ALA A 207 -7.57 -43.04 4.74
N SER A 208 -6.73 -42.73 5.73
CA SER A 208 -6.09 -41.43 5.89
C SER A 208 -5.06 -41.15 4.78
N ASP A 209 -4.97 -39.90 4.34
CA ASP A 209 -4.04 -39.48 3.29
C ASP A 209 -3.48 -38.07 3.51
N SER A 210 -2.30 -37.78 2.96
CA SER A 210 -1.60 -36.51 3.20
C SER A 210 -2.29 -35.30 2.58
N GLY A 211 -3.09 -35.49 1.52
CA GLY A 211 -3.84 -34.41 0.89
C GLY A 211 -4.98 -33.95 1.80
N SER A 212 -5.77 -34.91 2.28
CA SER A 212 -6.87 -34.67 3.21
C SER A 212 -6.37 -34.09 4.54
N ASP A 213 -5.27 -34.61 5.08
CA ASP A 213 -4.63 -34.04 6.27
C ASP A 213 -4.24 -32.57 6.04
N ALA A 214 -3.55 -32.27 4.94
CA ALA A 214 -3.03 -30.93 4.69
C ALA A 214 -4.15 -29.88 4.57
N TRP A 215 -5.22 -30.21 3.85
CA TRP A 215 -6.39 -29.34 3.70
C TRP A 215 -7.11 -29.12 5.03
N VAL A 216 -7.36 -30.19 5.78
CA VAL A 216 -8.06 -30.09 7.08
C VAL A 216 -7.20 -29.39 8.13
N ILE A 217 -5.90 -29.64 8.20
CA ILE A 217 -4.97 -28.91 9.08
C ILE A 217 -5.00 -27.41 8.77
N SER A 218 -4.97 -27.03 7.50
CA SER A 218 -5.07 -25.62 7.08
C SER A 218 -6.40 -24.99 7.50
N ALA A 219 -7.52 -25.71 7.39
CA ALA A 219 -8.83 -25.26 7.84
C ALA A 219 -8.91 -25.13 9.37
N ILE A 220 -8.31 -26.06 10.12
CA ILE A 220 -8.21 -26.02 11.60
C ILE A 220 -7.52 -24.73 12.05
N TYR A 221 -6.37 -24.39 11.45
CA TYR A 221 -5.68 -23.14 11.75
C TYR A 221 -6.52 -21.92 11.36
N LYS A 222 -7.21 -21.96 10.21
CA LYS A 222 -8.05 -20.85 9.74
C LYS A 222 -9.18 -20.51 10.70
N VAL A 223 -9.79 -21.52 11.34
CA VAL A 223 -10.85 -21.31 12.35
C VAL A 223 -10.30 -21.01 13.75
N GLY A 224 -8.98 -20.86 13.90
CA GLY A 224 -8.32 -20.55 15.17
C GLY A 224 -8.22 -21.73 16.14
N GLN A 225 -8.35 -22.97 15.65
CA GLN A 225 -8.11 -24.20 16.42
C GLN A 225 -6.68 -24.71 16.23
N THR A 226 -6.29 -25.71 17.02
CA THR A 226 -4.99 -26.39 16.89
C THR A 226 -5.20 -27.85 16.48
N PRO A 227 -4.42 -28.38 15.50
CA PRO A 227 -4.55 -29.77 15.08
C PRO A 227 -4.27 -30.77 16.22
N ALA A 228 -3.39 -30.40 17.16
CA ALA A 228 -3.10 -31.21 18.34
C ALA A 228 -4.32 -31.45 19.24
N ALA A 229 -5.34 -30.58 19.20
CA ALA A 229 -6.58 -30.78 19.95
C ALA A 229 -7.52 -31.81 19.30
N TRP A 230 -7.27 -32.21 18.05
CA TRP A 230 -8.00 -33.28 17.37
C TRP A 230 -7.31 -34.61 17.69
N ASP A 231 -7.39 -35.02 18.95
CA ASP A 231 -6.75 -36.23 19.45
C ASP A 231 -7.64 -37.47 19.31
N LYS A 232 -7.08 -38.53 18.73
CA LYS A 232 -7.59 -39.90 18.77
C LYS A 232 -6.53 -40.82 19.32
N SER A 233 -6.61 -41.09 20.62
CA SER A 233 -5.73 -42.02 21.34
C SER A 233 -4.25 -41.64 21.26
N GLY A 234 -3.94 -40.34 21.36
CA GLY A 234 -2.56 -39.83 21.25
C GLY A 234 -2.09 -39.54 19.83
N ASN A 235 -2.92 -39.78 18.81
CA ASN A 235 -2.65 -39.42 17.42
C ASN A 235 -3.53 -38.25 16.98
N ASN A 236 -3.05 -37.42 16.07
CA ASN A 236 -3.77 -36.30 15.49
C ASN A 236 -3.36 -36.09 14.02
N PRO A 237 -4.03 -35.18 13.28
CA PRO A 237 -3.72 -35.02 11.85
C PRO A 237 -2.27 -34.60 11.60
N LEU A 238 -1.69 -33.82 12.51
CA LEU A 238 -0.29 -33.41 12.42
C LEU A 238 0.66 -34.58 12.62
N SER A 239 0.42 -35.48 13.58
CA SER A 239 1.27 -36.66 13.75
C SER A 239 1.16 -37.62 12.58
N HIS A 240 -0.03 -37.79 11.99
CA HIS A 240 -0.23 -38.68 10.84
C HIS A 240 0.48 -38.19 9.58
N ILE A 241 0.28 -36.93 9.17
CA ILE A 241 0.90 -36.39 7.94
C ILE A 241 2.43 -36.48 8.01
N GLN A 242 3.02 -36.32 9.19
CA GLN A 242 4.47 -36.45 9.41
C GLN A 242 4.99 -37.86 9.11
N THR A 243 4.18 -38.90 9.27
CA THR A 243 4.57 -40.28 8.93
C THR A 243 4.69 -40.53 7.43
N LEU A 244 4.14 -39.62 6.60
CA LEU A 244 4.13 -39.73 5.15
C LEU A 244 5.30 -39.01 4.47
N GLN A 245 6.17 -38.33 5.25
CA GLN A 245 7.39 -37.73 4.72
C GLN A 245 8.43 -38.81 4.38
N ASP A 246 8.96 -38.77 3.15
CA ASP A 246 10.06 -39.62 2.71
C ASP A 246 11.43 -38.98 3.02
N THR A 247 12.48 -39.79 2.90
CA THR A 247 13.89 -39.44 3.11
C THR A 247 14.44 -38.36 2.18
N ASP A 248 13.79 -38.11 1.04
CA ASP A 248 14.12 -36.99 0.14
C ASP A 248 13.37 -35.69 0.50
N GLY A 249 12.54 -35.72 1.55
CA GLY A 249 11.75 -34.61 2.05
C GLY A 249 10.33 -34.52 1.50
N GLY A 250 10.00 -35.20 0.40
CA GLY A 250 8.67 -35.15 -0.20
C GLY A 250 7.66 -36.05 0.53
N PHE A 251 6.38 -35.68 0.49
CA PHE A 251 5.30 -36.38 1.20
C PHE A 251 4.52 -37.29 0.25
N TRP A 252 4.46 -38.58 0.57
CA TRP A 252 3.62 -39.53 -0.15
C TRP A 252 2.14 -39.21 0.03
N TRP A 253 1.31 -39.51 -0.99
CA TRP A 253 -0.14 -39.41 -0.88
C TRP A 253 -0.69 -40.31 0.23
N VAL A 254 -0.30 -41.59 0.20
CA VAL A 254 -0.62 -42.59 1.24
C VAL A 254 0.66 -43.35 1.64
N ALA A 255 0.58 -44.20 2.67
CA ALA A 255 1.72 -45.01 3.09
C ALA A 255 2.39 -45.75 1.90
N PRO A 256 3.73 -45.77 1.80
CA PRO A 256 4.43 -46.47 0.72
C PRO A 256 3.97 -47.93 0.56
N GLY A 257 3.66 -48.33 -0.68
CA GLY A 257 3.13 -49.66 -0.99
C GLY A 257 1.63 -49.85 -0.80
N ALA A 258 0.90 -48.85 -0.27
CA ALA A 258 -0.56 -48.93 -0.11
C ALA A 258 -1.35 -48.68 -1.40
N SER A 259 -0.73 -48.09 -2.43
CA SER A 259 -1.35 -47.81 -3.74
C SER A 259 -0.32 -47.85 -4.85
N GLU A 260 -0.74 -48.33 -6.03
CA GLU A 260 0.07 -48.34 -7.26
C GLU A 260 0.22 -46.95 -7.90
N PHE A 261 -0.63 -45.99 -7.51
CA PHE A 261 -0.61 -44.60 -8.00
C PHE A 261 0.08 -43.63 -7.03
N ASN A 262 0.73 -44.17 -5.99
CA ASN A 262 1.31 -43.36 -4.92
C ASN A 262 2.45 -42.48 -5.44
N ASN A 263 2.36 -41.18 -5.19
CA ASN A 263 3.32 -40.16 -5.61
C ASN A 263 3.42 -39.06 -4.54
N LYS A 264 4.30 -38.08 -4.77
CA LYS A 264 4.58 -37.00 -3.81
C LYS A 264 3.99 -35.63 -4.18
N ALA A 265 2.95 -35.61 -5.02
CA ALA A 265 2.32 -34.37 -5.47
C ALA A 265 1.70 -33.55 -4.33
N MET A 266 1.37 -34.18 -3.20
CA MET A 266 0.78 -33.51 -2.03
C MET A 266 1.79 -32.72 -1.19
N THR A 267 3.09 -32.78 -1.52
CA THR A 267 4.16 -32.12 -0.75
C THR A 267 3.92 -30.62 -0.57
N ALA A 268 3.43 -29.93 -1.60
CA ALA A 268 3.14 -28.49 -1.51
C ALA A 268 2.07 -28.18 -0.45
N PHE A 269 0.99 -28.96 -0.40
CA PHE A 269 -0.07 -28.81 0.60
C PHE A 269 0.44 -29.14 2.01
N ALA A 270 1.20 -30.23 2.14
CA ALA A 270 1.80 -30.62 3.41
C ALA A 270 2.71 -29.52 3.97
N VAL A 271 3.52 -28.86 3.13
CA VAL A 271 4.37 -27.73 3.56
C VAL A 271 3.54 -26.56 4.07
N VAL A 272 2.45 -26.18 3.40
CA VAL A 272 1.56 -25.10 3.89
C VAL A 272 0.98 -25.44 5.26
N ALA A 273 0.47 -26.67 5.42
CA ALA A 273 -0.10 -27.16 6.66
C ALA A 273 0.93 -27.20 7.80
N LEU A 274 2.14 -27.72 7.53
CA LEU A 274 3.23 -27.83 8.51
C LEU A 274 3.84 -26.47 8.87
N ALA A 275 3.79 -25.49 7.96
CA ALA A 275 4.14 -24.10 8.24
C ALA A 275 3.09 -23.38 9.12
N GLN A 276 2.04 -24.08 9.54
CA GLN A 276 0.92 -23.54 10.32
C GLN A 276 0.21 -22.39 9.61
N LYS A 277 0.09 -22.50 8.29
CA LYS A 277 -0.58 -21.52 7.43
C LYS A 277 -1.90 -22.07 6.90
N SER A 278 -2.70 -21.17 6.37
CA SER A 278 -3.95 -21.43 5.65
C SER A 278 -3.99 -20.53 4.43
N TYR A 279 -4.77 -20.87 3.41
CA TYR A 279 -4.96 -19.99 2.25
C TYR A 279 -5.85 -18.77 2.59
N PRO A 280 -5.63 -17.61 1.92
CA PRO A 280 -4.45 -17.27 1.14
C PRO A 280 -3.18 -17.25 2.02
N VAL A 281 -2.07 -17.78 1.50
CA VAL A 281 -0.80 -17.88 2.27
C VAL A 281 0.00 -16.57 2.28
N GLY A 282 -0.46 -15.57 1.51
CA GLY A 282 0.02 -14.19 1.51
C GLY A 282 -0.94 -13.31 0.71
N TYR A 283 -0.69 -12.00 0.75
CA TYR A 283 -1.55 -10.98 0.17
C TYR A 283 -0.72 -10.03 -0.68
N TYR A 284 -1.26 -9.63 -1.82
CA TYR A 284 -0.69 -8.50 -2.55
C TYR A 284 -0.98 -7.21 -1.78
N GLN A 285 0.08 -6.51 -1.43
CA GLN A 285 0.07 -5.18 -0.84
C GLN A 285 0.69 -4.23 -1.86
N PRO A 286 -0.10 -3.30 -2.42
CA PRO A 286 0.46 -2.32 -3.35
C PRO A 286 1.59 -1.52 -2.69
N ALA A 287 2.64 -1.27 -3.47
CA ALA A 287 3.74 -0.45 -3.00
C ALA A 287 3.24 0.97 -2.77
N ALA A 288 3.59 1.53 -1.61
CA ALA A 288 3.28 2.92 -1.32
C ALA A 288 4.02 3.83 -2.32
N GLY A 289 3.31 4.83 -2.83
CA GLY A 289 3.81 5.84 -3.74
C GLY A 289 3.41 7.23 -3.27
N THR A 290 4.04 8.26 -3.82
CA THR A 290 3.71 9.65 -3.51
C THR A 290 2.57 10.13 -4.41
N TYR A 291 1.47 10.52 -3.80
CA TYR A 291 0.24 10.96 -4.47
C TYR A 291 -0.21 12.31 -3.94
N HIS A 292 -0.97 13.06 -4.75
CA HIS A 292 -1.52 14.34 -4.31
C HIS A 292 -2.79 14.08 -3.50
N LEU A 293 -2.82 14.57 -2.26
CA LEU A 293 -3.97 14.55 -1.37
C LEU A 293 -4.54 15.96 -1.25
N ARG A 294 -5.83 16.11 -1.55
CA ARG A 294 -6.61 17.28 -1.16
C ARG A 294 -7.77 16.88 -0.25
N ILE A 295 -7.92 17.58 0.88
CA ILE A 295 -9.04 17.38 1.82
C ILE A 295 -9.82 18.68 1.95
N GLU A 296 -11.08 18.64 1.53
CA GLU A 296 -12.02 19.75 1.63
C GLU A 296 -12.98 19.54 2.78
N GLY A 297 -12.74 20.22 3.91
CA GLY A 297 -13.67 20.26 5.03
C GLY A 297 -14.83 21.21 4.80
N SER A 298 -15.76 21.22 5.75
CA SER A 298 -16.99 22.03 5.69
C SER A 298 -16.73 23.53 5.59
N THR A 299 -15.64 24.01 6.21
CA THR A 299 -15.31 25.45 6.27
C THR A 299 -14.01 25.84 5.59
N ALA A 300 -13.11 24.89 5.30
CA ALA A 300 -11.79 25.17 4.72
C ALA A 300 -11.18 23.92 4.06
N THR A 301 -10.18 24.13 3.22
CA THR A 301 -9.25 23.08 2.80
C THR A 301 -8.40 22.70 4.02
N LEU A 302 -8.47 21.43 4.43
CA LEU A 302 -7.76 20.89 5.60
C LEU A 302 -6.39 20.33 5.25
N CYS A 303 -6.18 19.94 3.99
CA CYS A 303 -4.91 19.40 3.52
C CYS A 303 -4.79 19.58 2.01
N ASP A 304 -3.60 19.97 1.56
CA ASP A 304 -3.18 20.01 0.16
C ASP A 304 -1.68 19.67 0.14
N ALA A 305 -1.36 18.39 -0.06
CA ALA A 305 -0.01 17.88 0.12
C ALA A 305 0.26 16.63 -0.72
N TYR A 306 1.54 16.37 -0.98
CA TYR A 306 1.98 15.09 -1.52
C TYR A 306 2.25 14.11 -0.38
N VAL A 307 1.59 12.96 -0.40
CA VAL A 307 1.59 11.97 0.68
C VAL A 307 1.99 10.60 0.14
N ASN A 308 2.87 9.91 0.85
CA ASN A 308 3.23 8.54 0.54
C ASN A 308 2.20 7.56 1.12
N ALA A 309 1.47 6.85 0.27
CA ALA A 309 0.42 5.91 0.65
C ALA A 309 0.22 4.85 -0.45
N ALA A 310 -0.53 3.79 -0.18
CA ALA A 310 -0.85 2.75 -1.15
C ALA A 310 -2.34 2.76 -1.57
N THR A 311 -3.24 3.21 -0.69
CA THR A 311 -4.70 3.24 -0.94
C THR A 311 -5.31 4.62 -0.71
N ALA A 312 -6.50 4.85 -1.26
CA ALA A 312 -7.23 6.11 -1.09
C ALA A 312 -7.71 6.36 0.36
N LEU A 313 -7.76 5.34 1.21
CA LEU A 313 -7.98 5.51 2.65
C LEU A 313 -6.67 5.76 3.40
N GLU A 314 -5.61 4.99 3.10
CA GLU A 314 -4.32 5.13 3.77
C GLU A 314 -3.73 6.53 3.57
N ILE A 315 -3.97 7.15 2.41
CA ILE A 315 -3.49 8.52 2.17
C ILE A 315 -4.03 9.53 3.19
N VAL A 316 -5.22 9.30 3.77
CA VAL A 316 -5.74 10.11 4.88
C VAL A 316 -4.98 9.80 6.17
N GLU A 317 -4.74 8.53 6.48
CA GLU A 317 -3.99 8.15 7.68
C GLU A 317 -2.56 8.71 7.69
N LYS A 318 -1.90 8.69 6.52
CA LYS A 318 -0.54 9.21 6.32
C LYS A 318 -0.51 10.73 6.17
N GLY A 319 -1.56 11.33 5.60
CA GLY A 319 -1.68 12.77 5.41
C GLY A 319 -1.90 13.53 6.72
N ALA A 320 -2.43 12.88 7.75
CA ALA A 320 -2.69 13.47 9.06
C ALA A 320 -1.45 14.13 9.67
N ALA A 321 -0.28 13.50 9.55
CA ALA A 321 0.98 14.06 10.03
C ALA A 321 1.50 15.22 9.16
N ALA A 322 1.23 15.19 7.84
CA ALA A 322 1.67 16.22 6.92
C ALA A 322 0.86 17.53 7.03
N CYS A 323 -0.42 17.41 7.41
CA CYS A 323 -1.38 18.51 7.42
C CYS A 323 -1.96 18.82 8.81
N ASP A 324 -1.48 18.14 9.86
CA ASP A 324 -1.87 18.36 11.27
C ASP A 324 -3.39 18.28 11.53
N TYR A 325 -4.03 17.19 11.06
CA TYR A 325 -5.44 16.91 11.37
C TYR A 325 -5.61 15.62 12.15
N SER A 326 -6.66 15.57 12.97
CA SER A 326 -7.16 14.33 13.58
C SER A 326 -8.14 13.62 12.65
N TYR A 327 -8.24 12.30 12.73
CA TYR A 327 -9.25 11.52 12.01
C TYR A 327 -9.81 10.37 12.85
N ILE A 328 -10.99 9.87 12.48
CA ILE A 328 -11.60 8.66 13.05
C ILE A 328 -12.07 7.76 11.91
N ILE A 329 -11.57 6.52 11.90
CA ILE A 329 -12.03 5.45 11.02
C ILE A 329 -12.69 4.37 11.88
N THR A 330 -13.89 3.92 11.50
CA THR A 330 -14.58 2.81 12.16
C THR A 330 -14.73 1.63 11.23
N GLN A 331 -14.74 0.42 11.79
CA GLN A 331 -15.05 -0.79 11.03
C GLN A 331 -16.57 -0.95 10.91
N GLU A 332 -17.06 -0.95 9.67
CA GLU A 332 -18.46 -1.22 9.34
C GLU A 332 -18.60 -2.56 8.61
N SER A 333 -19.83 -3.04 8.41
CA SER A 333 -20.08 -4.31 7.72
C SER A 333 -19.56 -4.36 6.28
N PHE A 334 -19.32 -3.21 5.67
CA PHE A 334 -18.78 -3.04 4.32
C PHE A 334 -17.30 -2.64 4.29
N GLY A 335 -16.62 -2.59 5.45
CA GLY A 335 -15.21 -2.24 5.57
C GLY A 335 -14.97 -0.97 6.41
N PRO A 336 -13.72 -0.47 6.45
CA PRO A 336 -13.37 0.74 7.18
C PRO A 336 -14.04 1.97 6.56
N TYR A 337 -14.66 2.78 7.41
CA TYR A 337 -15.36 4.01 7.03
C TYR A 337 -14.74 5.22 7.74
N LEU A 338 -14.39 6.25 6.97
CA LEU A 338 -13.86 7.51 7.50
C LEU A 338 -15.01 8.34 8.11
N ARG A 339 -15.14 8.30 9.44
CA ARG A 339 -16.22 8.98 10.16
C ARG A 339 -15.96 10.45 10.41
N GLN A 340 -14.71 10.84 10.62
CA GLN A 340 -14.40 12.20 11.02
C GLN A 340 -13.00 12.60 10.57
N ILE A 341 -12.85 13.86 10.15
CA ILE A 341 -11.56 14.56 10.05
C ILE A 341 -11.72 15.92 10.74
N ALA A 342 -10.74 16.33 11.54
CA ALA A 342 -10.83 17.52 12.38
C ALA A 342 -12.16 17.55 13.19
N SER A 343 -12.94 18.62 13.06
CA SER A 343 -14.26 18.78 13.72
C SER A 343 -15.43 18.22 12.90
N ASP A 344 -15.22 17.83 11.65
CA ASP A 344 -16.28 17.45 10.72
C ASP A 344 -16.57 15.95 10.83
N ALA A 345 -17.65 15.61 11.55
CA ALA A 345 -18.09 14.24 11.80
C ALA A 345 -19.32 13.87 10.96
N ALA A 346 -19.27 12.73 10.27
CA ALA A 346 -20.36 12.23 9.45
C ALA A 346 -21.65 12.04 10.25
N ALA A 347 -22.76 12.55 9.71
CA ALA A 347 -24.08 12.49 10.34
C ALA A 347 -25.20 12.50 9.28
N GLY A 348 -26.15 11.56 9.40
CA GLY A 348 -27.24 11.44 8.44
C GLY A 348 -26.75 11.08 7.05
N MET A 349 -27.05 11.92 6.06
CA MET A 349 -26.59 11.75 4.67
C MET A 349 -25.31 12.51 4.34
N THR A 350 -24.84 13.35 5.27
CA THR A 350 -23.64 14.16 5.12
C THR A 350 -22.45 13.43 5.74
N GLY A 351 -21.33 13.35 5.03
CA GLY A 351 -20.14 12.68 5.54
C GLY A 351 -18.93 12.86 4.65
N TRP A 352 -17.92 12.01 4.87
CA TRP A 352 -16.70 12.00 4.08
C TRP A 352 -16.85 11.11 2.85
N LEU A 353 -16.66 11.72 1.69
CA LEU A 353 -16.65 11.06 0.39
C LEU A 353 -15.33 11.35 -0.32
N TYR A 354 -15.00 10.57 -1.35
CA TYR A 354 -13.75 10.74 -2.07
C TYR A 354 -13.90 10.61 -3.58
N PHE A 355 -13.00 11.31 -4.29
CA PHE A 355 -12.76 11.19 -5.72
C PHE A 355 -11.32 10.79 -5.96
N VAL A 356 -11.07 10.12 -7.08
CA VAL A 356 -9.73 9.96 -7.66
C VAL A 356 -9.74 10.61 -9.03
N ASN A 357 -8.90 11.63 -9.23
CA ASN A 357 -8.92 12.48 -10.43
C ASN A 357 -10.35 12.93 -10.80
N TYR A 358 -11.09 13.45 -9.83
CA TYR A 358 -12.47 13.96 -9.99
C TYR A 358 -13.55 12.90 -10.29
N VAL A 359 -13.20 11.61 -10.32
CA VAL A 359 -14.16 10.49 -10.56
C VAL A 359 -14.38 9.70 -9.29
N SER A 360 -15.64 9.39 -8.96
CA SER A 360 -15.98 8.61 -7.76
C SER A 360 -15.78 7.13 -8.07
N PRO A 361 -14.85 6.43 -7.41
CA PRO A 361 -14.66 5.01 -7.68
C PRO A 361 -15.85 4.18 -7.16
N PRO A 362 -16.16 3.02 -7.77
CA PRO A 362 -17.26 2.16 -7.35
C PRO A 362 -16.84 1.16 -6.23
N VAL A 363 -15.84 1.52 -5.42
CA VAL A 363 -15.27 0.69 -4.36
C VAL A 363 -15.04 1.51 -3.10
N GLY A 364 -14.81 0.88 -1.95
CA GLY A 364 -14.39 1.58 -0.75
C GLY A 364 -12.98 2.14 -0.88
N ALA A 365 -12.67 3.24 -0.19
CA ALA A 365 -11.37 3.91 -0.28
C ALA A 365 -10.18 3.03 0.15
N ASN A 366 -10.42 2.06 1.04
CA ASN A 366 -9.41 1.07 1.44
C ASN A 366 -9.07 0.08 0.32
N ASP A 367 -10.03 -0.18 -0.57
CA ASP A 367 -9.90 -1.17 -1.64
C ASP A 367 -9.42 -0.51 -2.95
N TYR A 368 -9.41 0.83 -3.01
CA TYR A 368 -8.85 1.57 -4.14
C TYR A 368 -7.33 1.70 -4.01
N ILE A 369 -6.61 0.99 -4.87
CA ILE A 369 -5.16 1.01 -4.98
C ILE A 369 -4.72 2.20 -5.85
N LEU A 370 -3.88 3.07 -5.29
CA LEU A 370 -3.43 4.28 -5.99
C LEU A 370 -2.40 3.96 -7.08
N LYS A 371 -2.48 4.71 -8.17
CA LYS A 371 -1.60 4.64 -9.35
C LYS A 371 -0.84 5.95 -9.53
N ALA A 372 0.37 5.85 -10.09
CA ALA A 372 1.25 7.01 -10.32
C ALA A 372 0.53 8.16 -11.03
N GLY A 373 0.65 9.37 -10.46
CA GLY A 373 0.05 10.59 -11.00
C GLY A 373 -1.41 10.85 -10.60
N GLU A 374 -2.03 9.99 -9.80
CA GLU A 374 -3.38 10.22 -9.27
C GLU A 374 -3.42 11.28 -8.16
N GLU A 375 -4.50 12.07 -8.16
CA GLU A 375 -4.94 12.95 -7.09
C GLU A 375 -6.13 12.31 -6.35
N VAL A 376 -6.08 12.27 -5.02
CA VAL A 376 -7.19 11.85 -4.16
C VAL A 376 -7.81 13.08 -3.51
N ILE A 377 -9.10 13.30 -3.75
CA ILE A 377 -9.85 14.42 -3.18
C ILE A 377 -10.85 13.85 -2.18
N TRP A 378 -10.62 14.08 -0.90
CA TRP A 378 -11.64 13.84 0.14
C TRP A 378 -12.43 15.11 0.38
N TYR A 379 -13.74 14.99 0.57
CA TYR A 379 -14.58 16.14 0.89
C TYR A 379 -15.66 15.77 1.91
N TYR A 380 -15.99 16.75 2.76
CA TYR A 380 -17.13 16.67 3.65
C TYR A 380 -18.36 17.30 2.98
N GLY A 381 -19.37 16.49 2.70
CA GLY A 381 -20.56 16.95 1.99
C GLY A 381 -21.62 15.86 1.82
N ASP A 382 -22.59 16.12 0.96
CA ASP A 382 -23.64 15.15 0.62
C ASP A 382 -23.27 14.36 -0.64
N TRP A 383 -23.82 13.15 -0.73
CA TRP A 383 -23.71 12.34 -1.93
C TRP A 383 -24.27 13.08 -3.16
N GLY A 384 -23.53 13.03 -4.26
CA GLY A 384 -23.91 13.66 -5.53
C GLY A 384 -23.37 15.08 -5.76
N TRP A 385 -22.61 15.64 -4.81
CA TRP A 385 -21.88 16.88 -5.07
C TRP A 385 -20.83 16.70 -6.16
N ALA A 386 -20.80 17.63 -7.12
CA ALA A 386 -19.84 17.59 -8.21
C ALA A 386 -18.54 18.32 -7.83
N PRO A 387 -17.37 17.84 -8.28
CA PRO A 387 -16.13 18.61 -8.17
C PRO A 387 -16.22 19.91 -8.95
N SER A 388 -15.72 21.02 -8.37
CA SER A 388 -15.54 22.28 -9.09
C SER A 388 -14.06 22.54 -9.40
N ARG A 389 -13.80 23.33 -10.44
CA ARG A 389 -12.46 23.75 -10.86
C ARG A 389 -12.47 25.22 -11.22
N LEU A 390 -11.43 25.92 -10.78
CA LEU A 390 -11.10 27.26 -11.22
C LEU A 390 -9.82 27.19 -12.05
N THR A 391 -9.79 27.87 -13.19
CA THR A 391 -8.58 28.07 -14.00
C THR A 391 -8.40 29.55 -14.28
N ALA A 392 -7.17 29.94 -14.63
CA ALA A 392 -6.82 31.29 -15.05
C ALA A 392 -6.04 31.21 -16.38
N ASP A 393 -6.20 32.21 -17.24
CA ASP A 393 -5.40 32.34 -18.46
C ASP A 393 -3.94 32.72 -18.16
N ASP A 394 -3.71 33.45 -17.08
CA ASP A 394 -2.39 33.73 -16.53
C ASP A 394 -2.41 33.70 -14.98
N LEU A 395 -1.35 33.16 -14.38
CA LEU A 395 -1.15 33.13 -12.93
C LEU A 395 -0.20 34.25 -12.46
N GLU A 396 0.51 34.91 -13.36
CA GLU A 396 1.45 36.01 -13.05
C GLU A 396 1.23 37.19 -14.01
N VAL A 397 0.70 38.31 -13.51
CA VAL A 397 0.40 39.49 -14.34
C VAL A 397 0.96 40.76 -13.73
N ASP A 398 1.14 41.80 -14.55
CA ASP A 398 1.43 43.14 -14.02
C ASP A 398 0.20 43.75 -13.33
N ALA A 399 0.43 44.67 -12.39
CA ALA A 399 -0.66 45.43 -11.80
C ALA A 399 -1.51 46.15 -12.86
N ASN A 400 -2.82 46.09 -12.68
CA ASN A 400 -3.85 46.60 -13.61
C ASN A 400 -3.99 45.84 -14.93
N GLN A 401 -3.30 44.71 -15.11
CA GLN A 401 -3.69 43.75 -16.16
C GLN A 401 -4.90 42.93 -15.72
N THR A 402 -5.68 42.49 -16.70
CA THR A 402 -6.86 41.65 -16.49
C THR A 402 -6.49 40.18 -16.64
N ILE A 403 -6.84 39.39 -15.62
CA ILE A 403 -6.81 37.93 -15.63
C ILE A 403 -8.23 37.43 -15.91
N ASN A 404 -8.39 36.45 -16.78
CA ASN A 404 -9.66 35.80 -17.02
C ASN A 404 -9.72 34.49 -16.24
N LEU A 405 -10.59 34.46 -15.23
CA LEU A 405 -10.87 33.25 -14.47
C LEU A 405 -12.03 32.48 -15.12
N THR A 406 -11.91 31.16 -15.17
CA THR A 406 -12.96 30.26 -15.68
C THR A 406 -13.33 29.25 -14.59
N ALA A 407 -14.60 29.27 -14.21
CA ALA A 407 -15.21 28.40 -13.21
C ALA A 407 -16.01 27.28 -13.88
N GLU A 408 -15.75 26.05 -13.46
CA GLU A 408 -16.33 24.84 -14.06
C GLU A 408 -16.73 23.83 -12.98
N TYR A 409 -17.61 22.90 -13.34
CA TYR A 409 -17.87 21.69 -12.57
C TYR A 409 -17.74 20.45 -13.45
N PHE A 410 -17.40 19.32 -12.84
CA PHE A 410 -17.26 18.05 -13.53
C PHE A 410 -18.55 17.24 -13.47
N ASN A 411 -19.09 16.83 -14.63
CA ASN A 411 -20.33 16.03 -14.68
C ASN A 411 -20.10 14.51 -14.66
N GLY A 412 -18.84 14.06 -14.50
CA GLY A 412 -18.44 12.66 -14.61
C GLY A 412 -17.68 12.34 -15.91
N THR A 413 -17.83 13.17 -16.94
CA THR A 413 -17.18 12.99 -18.25
C THR A 413 -16.46 14.27 -18.70
N ASP A 414 -17.15 15.40 -18.61
CA ASP A 414 -16.71 16.69 -19.14
C ASP A 414 -16.70 17.77 -18.05
N TRP A 415 -15.81 18.74 -18.22
CA TRP A 415 -15.86 20.00 -17.48
C TRP A 415 -16.81 20.95 -18.18
N LEU A 416 -17.83 21.39 -17.44
CA LEU A 416 -18.87 22.28 -17.92
C LEU A 416 -18.80 23.62 -17.18
N PRO A 417 -19.18 24.74 -17.81
CA PRO A 417 -19.26 26.04 -17.14
C PRO A 417 -20.10 25.99 -15.86
N LEU A 418 -19.59 26.59 -14.78
CA LEU A 418 -20.31 26.77 -13.53
C LEU A 418 -20.92 28.19 -13.47
N PRO A 419 -22.20 28.37 -13.83
CA PRO A 419 -22.80 29.68 -13.95
C PRO A 419 -22.94 30.35 -12.59
N ASN A 420 -22.63 31.65 -12.51
CA ASN A 420 -22.74 32.44 -11.28
C ASN A 420 -21.89 31.90 -10.12
N ALA A 421 -20.75 31.27 -10.43
CA ALA A 421 -19.86 30.72 -9.42
C ALA A 421 -19.32 31.80 -8.48
N PRO A 422 -19.52 31.67 -7.14
CA PRO A 422 -18.87 32.52 -6.16
C PRO A 422 -17.38 32.14 -6.03
N ILE A 423 -16.50 33.08 -6.40
CA ILE A 423 -15.04 32.99 -6.33
C ILE A 423 -14.56 33.81 -5.14
N LYS A 424 -13.88 33.15 -4.19
CA LYS A 424 -13.22 33.81 -3.06
C LYS A 424 -11.93 34.45 -3.53
N PHE A 425 -11.74 35.72 -3.20
CA PHE A 425 -10.56 36.51 -3.55
C PHE A 425 -10.29 37.50 -2.41
N ASN A 426 -9.14 37.40 -1.75
CA ASN A 426 -8.71 38.32 -0.68
C ASN A 426 -9.77 38.55 0.43
N GLY A 427 -10.44 37.49 0.88
CA GLY A 427 -11.53 37.59 1.87
C GLY A 427 -12.86 38.13 1.35
N GLU A 428 -12.91 38.59 0.10
CA GLU A 428 -14.12 39.00 -0.59
C GLU A 428 -14.65 37.89 -1.51
N THR A 429 -15.91 38.01 -1.94
CA THR A 429 -16.49 37.12 -2.95
C THR A 429 -16.76 37.92 -4.22
N ARG A 430 -16.30 37.39 -5.35
CA ARG A 430 -16.65 37.82 -6.71
C ARG A 430 -17.50 36.75 -7.35
N VAL A 431 -18.33 37.09 -8.33
CA VAL A 431 -19.26 36.15 -8.95
C VAL A 431 -18.97 36.09 -10.44
N ALA A 432 -18.70 34.89 -10.95
CA ALA A 432 -18.56 34.65 -12.38
C ALA A 432 -19.88 34.89 -13.11
N ASP A 433 -19.83 35.12 -14.42
CA ASP A 433 -21.04 35.32 -15.22
C ASP A 433 -21.82 34.01 -15.46
N ALA A 434 -22.90 34.10 -16.24
CA ALA A 434 -23.73 32.95 -16.60
C ALA A 434 -23.00 31.89 -17.47
N THR A 435 -21.80 32.20 -17.95
CA THR A 435 -20.93 31.30 -18.71
C THR A 435 -19.71 30.84 -17.90
N GLY A 436 -19.67 31.11 -16.59
CA GLY A 436 -18.58 30.72 -15.72
C GLY A 436 -17.31 31.57 -15.85
N HIS A 437 -17.35 32.70 -16.54
CA HIS A 437 -16.17 33.56 -16.71
C HIS A 437 -16.18 34.74 -15.73
N LEU A 438 -15.01 35.09 -15.20
CA LEU A 438 -14.81 36.28 -14.37
C LEU A 438 -13.51 37.00 -14.80
N PRO A 439 -13.60 38.12 -15.54
CA PRO A 439 -12.46 39.00 -15.72
C PRO A 439 -12.15 39.73 -14.41
N LEU A 440 -10.90 39.67 -13.96
CA LEU A 440 -10.41 40.25 -12.71
C LEU A 440 -9.22 41.18 -12.99
N THR A 441 -9.33 42.44 -12.59
CA THR A 441 -8.23 43.42 -12.67
C THR A 441 -7.80 43.80 -11.25
N ILE A 442 -6.52 43.66 -10.95
CA ILE A 442 -5.97 43.87 -9.60
C ILE A 442 -4.93 44.99 -9.65
N ALA A 443 -5.17 46.07 -8.89
CA ALA A 443 -4.29 47.24 -8.91
C ALA A 443 -3.08 47.13 -7.97
N GLU A 444 -3.21 46.34 -6.90
CA GLU A 444 -2.18 46.22 -5.87
C GLU A 444 -1.27 45.03 -6.16
N ASN A 445 0.05 45.24 -6.05
CA ASN A 445 1.01 44.15 -6.15
C ASN A 445 0.82 43.20 -4.96
N GLY A 446 0.86 41.90 -5.22
CA GLY A 446 0.65 40.92 -4.16
C GLY A 446 0.50 39.49 -4.66
N ILE A 447 0.22 38.61 -3.71
CA ILE A 447 -0.08 37.20 -3.95
C ILE A 447 -1.49 36.94 -3.42
N TYR A 448 -2.38 36.47 -4.29
CA TYR A 448 -3.80 36.35 -4.02
C TYR A 448 -4.24 34.89 -4.16
N PRO A 449 -4.65 34.23 -3.07
CA PRO A 449 -5.32 32.94 -3.16
C PRO A 449 -6.73 33.12 -3.73
N VAL A 450 -7.10 32.29 -4.71
CA VAL A 450 -8.44 32.26 -5.30
C VAL A 450 -8.98 30.85 -5.44
N TYR A 451 -10.26 30.67 -5.11
CA TYR A 451 -10.95 29.37 -5.21
C TYR A 451 -12.47 29.56 -5.31
N ILE A 452 -13.17 28.53 -5.76
CA ILE A 452 -14.64 28.46 -5.80
C ILE A 452 -15.14 27.83 -4.50
N GLU A 453 -16.17 28.43 -3.91
CA GLU A 453 -16.89 27.83 -2.79
C GLU A 453 -18.40 28.02 -2.96
N MET A 454 -19.08 26.96 -3.38
CA MET A 454 -20.50 26.96 -3.73
C MET A 454 -21.20 25.74 -3.16
N ALA A 455 -22.35 25.95 -2.51
CA ALA A 455 -23.16 24.84 -1.98
C ALA A 455 -23.55 23.86 -3.10
N GLY A 456 -23.48 22.55 -2.82
CA GLY A 456 -23.76 21.50 -3.81
C GLY A 456 -22.55 21.10 -4.67
N TYR A 457 -21.39 21.74 -4.48
CA TYR A 457 -20.15 21.45 -5.18
C TYR A 457 -18.99 21.30 -4.19
N VAL A 458 -18.02 20.47 -4.54
CA VAL A 458 -16.76 20.39 -3.80
C VAL A 458 -15.94 21.66 -4.09
N ARG A 459 -15.39 22.28 -3.03
CA ARG A 459 -14.49 23.44 -3.13
C ARG A 459 -13.38 23.16 -4.14
N SER A 460 -13.07 24.13 -4.99
CA SER A 460 -12.02 23.95 -6.01
C SER A 460 -10.63 23.96 -5.36
N ALA A 461 -9.64 23.44 -6.08
CA ALA A 461 -8.23 23.74 -5.79
C ALA A 461 -8.03 25.26 -5.65
N GLN A 462 -7.14 25.66 -4.75
CA GLN A 462 -6.75 27.06 -4.60
C GLN A 462 -5.68 27.43 -5.63
N LEU A 463 -5.97 28.40 -6.49
CA LEU A 463 -4.96 29.01 -7.34
C LEU A 463 -4.26 30.15 -6.59
N THR A 464 -3.00 30.38 -6.91
CA THR A 464 -2.22 31.50 -6.37
C THR A 464 -1.91 32.46 -7.51
N LEU A 465 -2.58 33.61 -7.53
CA LEU A 465 -2.34 34.68 -8.52
C LEU A 465 -1.24 35.61 -7.99
N LYS A 466 -0.21 35.89 -8.80
CA LYS A 466 0.81 36.90 -8.49
C LYS A 466 0.58 38.13 -9.35
N VAL A 467 0.57 39.31 -8.71
CA VAL A 467 0.35 40.59 -9.38
C VAL A 467 1.53 41.52 -9.13
N GLY A 468 2.09 42.04 -10.20
CA GLY A 468 3.21 42.99 -10.21
C GLY A 468 4.57 42.38 -9.91
N SER A 469 5.57 43.24 -9.73
CA SER A 469 6.97 42.84 -9.45
C SER A 469 7.11 42.36 -8.01
N THR A 470 6.76 41.10 -7.75
CA THR A 470 7.03 40.46 -6.46
C THR A 470 8.48 39.98 -6.43
N VAL A 471 9.30 40.50 -5.52
CA VAL A 471 10.59 39.89 -5.21
C VAL A 471 10.32 38.77 -4.22
N SER A 472 10.41 37.51 -4.64
CA SER A 472 10.41 36.37 -3.71
C SER A 472 11.80 36.25 -3.09
N GLN A 473 11.91 36.50 -1.78
CA GLN A 473 13.11 36.14 -1.02
C GLN A 473 12.85 34.79 -0.35
N THR A 474 13.74 33.82 -0.58
CA THR A 474 13.72 32.56 0.16
C THR A 474 14.36 32.80 1.52
N ILE A 475 13.58 32.67 2.59
CA ILE A 475 14.09 32.68 3.97
C ILE A 475 14.29 31.22 4.38
N GLY A 476 15.50 30.86 4.81
CA GLY A 476 15.76 29.55 5.40
C GLY A 476 15.01 29.42 6.72
N LEU A 477 14.18 28.39 6.86
CA LEU A 477 13.46 28.06 8.09
C LEU A 477 14.11 26.83 8.72
N THR A 478 14.36 26.87 10.02
CA THR A 478 14.89 25.74 10.79
C THR A 478 14.18 25.68 12.13
N ALA A 479 13.72 24.50 12.51
CA ALA A 479 13.11 24.23 13.81
C ALA A 479 13.62 22.89 14.32
N GLU A 480 14.01 22.85 15.60
CA GLU A 480 14.30 21.61 16.32
C GLU A 480 13.12 21.33 17.26
N ILE A 481 12.58 20.11 17.18
CA ILE A 481 11.40 19.70 17.94
C ILE A 481 11.83 18.67 18.98
N ASP A 482 11.86 19.07 20.25
CA ASP A 482 12.22 18.21 21.38
C ASP A 482 10.96 17.66 22.08
N GLN A 483 10.76 16.34 22.02
CA GLN A 483 9.67 15.65 22.73
C GLN A 483 10.16 14.81 23.94
N SER A 484 11.46 14.78 24.23
CA SER A 484 12.04 13.81 25.19
C SER A 484 13.19 14.34 26.07
N GLY A 485 13.63 15.58 25.88
CA GLY A 485 14.75 16.19 26.60
C GLY A 485 16.13 15.80 26.06
N ILE A 486 16.21 15.10 24.91
CA ILE A 486 17.46 14.76 24.23
C ILE A 486 17.46 15.38 22.85
N VAL A 487 18.32 16.38 22.68
CA VAL A 487 18.62 17.11 21.44
C VAL A 487 19.62 16.29 20.62
N SER A 488 19.20 15.79 19.45
CA SER A 488 20.12 15.22 18.47
C SER A 488 19.56 15.36 17.05
N GLY A 489 19.80 16.52 16.43
CA GLY A 489 19.52 16.76 15.01
C GLY A 489 20.68 17.45 14.31
N GLU A 490 21.06 16.92 13.14
CA GLU A 490 21.92 17.63 12.20
C GLU A 490 21.06 18.57 11.35
N SER A 491 21.45 19.84 11.24
CA SER A 491 20.76 20.83 10.43
C SER A 491 21.74 21.52 9.50
N ILE A 492 21.31 21.72 8.25
CA ILE A 492 22.01 22.54 7.26
C ILE A 492 21.36 23.91 7.29
N GLY A 493 22.17 24.96 7.46
CA GLY A 493 21.69 26.33 7.42
C GLY A 493 22.72 27.23 6.77
N LEU A 494 22.36 27.89 5.67
CA LEU A 494 23.19 28.88 5.00
C LEU A 494 22.42 30.19 4.90
N THR A 495 23.01 31.27 5.42
CA THR A 495 22.51 32.63 5.19
C THR A 495 23.53 33.45 4.39
N VAL A 496 23.04 34.34 3.54
CA VAL A 496 23.87 35.19 2.68
C VAL A 496 23.47 36.64 2.88
N THR A 497 24.44 37.52 3.18
CA THR A 497 24.21 38.96 3.42
C THR A 497 25.21 39.80 2.64
N PRO A 498 24.82 40.93 2.01
CA PRO A 498 23.46 41.45 1.89
C PRO A 498 22.61 40.69 0.86
N ALA A 499 21.28 40.78 0.98
CA ALA A 499 20.34 40.12 0.06
C ALA A 499 20.35 40.70 -1.37
N GLN A 500 20.99 41.86 -1.58
CA GLN A 500 21.15 42.49 -2.90
C GLN A 500 22.55 43.07 -3.06
N LEU A 501 23.13 42.90 -4.25
CA LEU A 501 24.38 43.53 -4.66
C LEU A 501 24.12 44.60 -5.71
N ASN A 502 24.60 45.82 -5.46
CA ASN A 502 24.55 46.91 -6.42
C ASN A 502 25.97 47.28 -6.86
N PHE A 503 26.30 47.01 -8.11
CA PHE A 503 27.63 47.31 -8.68
C PHE A 503 27.75 48.76 -9.18
N GLY A 504 26.69 49.56 -9.08
CA GLY A 504 26.65 50.95 -9.52
C GLY A 504 26.65 51.09 -11.04
N LYS A 505 27.04 52.28 -11.52
CA LYS A 505 27.14 52.60 -12.95
C LYS A 505 28.53 52.25 -13.47
N LEU A 506 28.63 51.30 -14.40
CA LEU A 506 29.89 50.84 -14.99
C LEU A 506 29.93 51.09 -16.50
N ALA A 507 31.04 51.64 -16.98
CA ALA A 507 31.35 51.76 -18.41
C ALA A 507 32.08 50.50 -18.92
N PRO A 508 32.08 50.23 -20.24
CA PRO A 508 32.91 49.16 -20.82
C PRO A 508 34.37 49.26 -20.38
N GLY A 509 34.94 48.13 -19.94
CA GLY A 509 36.30 48.04 -19.38
C GLY A 509 36.41 48.37 -17.89
N GLN A 510 35.33 48.81 -17.23
CA GLN A 510 35.30 49.02 -15.79
C GLN A 510 34.88 47.76 -15.04
N SER A 511 35.32 47.68 -13.79
CA SER A 511 34.86 46.69 -12.84
C SER A 511 34.56 47.33 -11.50
N ASN A 512 33.68 46.69 -10.73
CA ASN A 512 33.43 47.04 -9.34
C ASN A 512 33.24 45.77 -8.52
N SER A 513 33.55 45.84 -7.23
CA SER A 513 33.45 44.71 -6.31
C SER A 513 32.56 45.06 -5.14
N GLN A 514 31.75 44.09 -4.73
CA GLN A 514 30.97 44.09 -3.51
C GLN A 514 31.35 42.85 -2.69
N ASN A 515 31.01 42.86 -1.41
CA ASN A 515 31.24 41.70 -0.54
C ASN A 515 29.91 41.04 -0.19
N VAL A 516 29.90 39.71 -0.18
CA VAL A 516 28.86 38.91 0.45
C VAL A 516 29.46 38.11 1.59
N THR A 517 28.73 37.96 2.67
CA THR A 517 29.07 37.09 3.79
C THR A 517 28.15 35.89 3.75
N LEU A 518 28.76 34.70 3.62
CA LEU A 518 28.12 33.42 3.80
C LEU A 518 28.26 33.03 5.26
N SER A 519 27.17 32.67 5.92
CA SER A 519 27.16 32.23 7.31
C SER A 519 26.53 30.85 7.41
N ASN A 520 27.29 29.89 7.94
CA ASN A 520 26.76 28.57 8.27
C ASN A 520 26.06 28.65 9.63
N VAL A 521 24.73 28.70 9.59
CA VAL A 521 23.86 28.73 10.77
C VAL A 521 23.33 27.35 11.16
N GLY A 522 23.76 26.29 10.44
CA GLY A 522 23.46 24.90 10.75
C GLY A 522 24.41 24.30 11.78
N THR A 523 24.18 23.03 12.12
CA THR A 523 24.98 22.28 13.10
C THR A 523 26.09 21.43 12.48
N VAL A 524 26.12 21.28 11.15
CA VAL A 524 27.15 20.51 10.42
C VAL A 524 28.01 21.40 9.52
N ALA A 525 29.22 20.93 9.17
CA ALA A 525 30.08 21.62 8.22
C ALA A 525 29.48 21.55 6.79
N LEU A 526 29.69 22.61 6.01
CA LEU A 526 29.12 22.78 4.68
C LEU A 526 30.20 22.98 3.62
N ILE A 527 29.91 22.59 2.38
CA ILE A 527 30.58 23.12 1.18
C ILE A 527 29.57 23.99 0.44
N ALA A 528 29.84 25.29 0.38
CA ALA A 528 29.04 26.25 -0.37
C ALA A 528 29.57 26.41 -1.79
N GLY A 529 28.66 26.35 -2.76
CA GLY A 529 28.88 26.68 -4.17
C GLY A 529 28.06 27.89 -4.60
N ALA A 530 28.28 28.36 -5.83
CA ALA A 530 27.54 29.49 -6.39
C ALA A 530 27.08 29.23 -7.82
N ASN A 531 25.96 29.85 -8.20
CA ASN A 531 25.46 29.88 -9.56
C ASN A 531 24.91 31.27 -9.89
N VAL A 532 24.88 31.64 -11.17
CA VAL A 532 24.36 32.94 -11.62
C VAL A 532 23.32 32.73 -12.72
N THR A 533 22.24 33.50 -12.67
CA THR A 533 21.19 33.56 -13.70
C THR A 533 20.93 35.03 -14.11
N GLY A 534 20.25 35.26 -15.23
CA GLY A 534 19.88 36.60 -15.71
C GLY A 534 20.67 37.10 -16.93
N ASP A 535 20.90 38.41 -17.02
CA ASP A 535 21.57 39.03 -18.19
C ASP A 535 22.97 38.44 -18.42
N SER A 536 23.34 38.25 -19.70
CA SER A 536 24.59 37.61 -20.11
C SER A 536 25.86 38.33 -19.61
N LEU A 537 25.74 39.62 -19.25
CA LEU A 537 26.80 40.36 -18.57
C LEU A 537 27.21 39.70 -17.25
N PHE A 538 26.26 39.21 -16.45
CA PHE A 538 26.57 38.56 -15.18
C PHE A 538 27.12 37.14 -15.39
N LEU A 539 26.66 36.41 -16.40
CA LEU A 539 27.18 35.09 -16.74
C LEU A 539 28.63 35.10 -17.22
N THR A 540 29.09 36.20 -17.84
CA THR A 540 30.43 36.30 -18.43
C THR A 540 31.38 37.20 -17.64
N GLY A 541 30.84 38.18 -16.92
CA GLY A 541 31.60 39.22 -16.23
C GLY A 541 31.74 39.02 -14.72
N LEU A 542 30.92 38.17 -14.09
CA LEU A 542 30.90 38.00 -12.64
C LEU A 542 31.98 37.01 -12.16
N LYS A 543 32.71 37.40 -11.12
CA LYS A 543 33.73 36.58 -10.46
C LYS A 543 33.56 36.60 -8.95
N ILE A 544 33.89 35.50 -8.30
CA ILE A 544 33.90 35.37 -6.84
C ILE A 544 35.34 35.03 -6.42
N ASN A 545 35.92 35.84 -5.53
CA ASN A 545 37.32 35.73 -5.10
C ASN A 545 38.31 35.65 -6.28
N SER A 546 38.07 36.47 -7.32
CA SER A 546 38.85 36.53 -8.57
C SER A 546 38.72 35.32 -9.51
N ALA A 547 37.97 34.27 -9.15
CA ALA A 547 37.66 33.13 -9.99
C ALA A 547 36.28 33.27 -10.66
N VAL A 548 36.04 32.53 -11.74
CA VAL A 548 34.69 32.42 -12.31
C VAL A 548 33.73 31.81 -11.28
N PHE A 549 32.50 32.32 -11.19
CA PHE A 549 31.57 31.91 -10.13
C PHE A 549 31.29 30.40 -10.11
N SER A 550 31.33 29.72 -11.26
CA SER A 550 31.12 28.26 -11.36
C SER A 550 32.24 27.44 -10.73
N ALA A 551 33.39 28.04 -10.50
CA ALA A 551 34.52 27.42 -9.80
C ALA A 551 34.55 27.78 -8.30
N TYR A 552 33.58 28.56 -7.81
CA TYR A 552 33.50 28.91 -6.40
C TYR A 552 33.09 27.70 -5.57
N ALA A 553 33.96 27.31 -4.66
CA ALA A 553 33.68 26.35 -3.60
C ALA A 553 34.32 26.86 -2.31
N SER A 554 33.57 26.86 -1.22
CA SER A 554 34.07 27.24 0.09
C SER A 554 33.57 26.27 1.14
N ALA A 555 34.47 25.65 1.89
CA ALA A 555 34.09 24.94 3.11
C ALA A 555 33.70 25.96 4.19
N LEU A 556 32.66 25.71 4.98
CA LEU A 556 32.27 26.49 6.14
C LEU A 556 32.02 25.55 7.31
N ALA A 557 32.78 25.67 8.41
CA ALA A 557 32.47 24.97 9.65
C ALA A 557 31.13 25.45 10.24
N ALA A 558 30.52 24.65 11.12
CA ALA A 558 29.30 25.07 11.83
C ALA A 558 29.54 26.38 12.60
N GLY A 559 28.66 27.36 12.44
CA GLY A 559 28.79 28.70 13.02
C GLY A 559 29.81 29.62 12.33
N GLU A 560 30.47 29.19 11.24
CA GLU A 560 31.49 29.99 10.56
C GLU A 560 30.87 31.01 9.60
N ASN A 561 31.47 32.20 9.57
CA ASN A 561 31.19 33.23 8.57
C ASN A 561 32.38 33.37 7.61
N LYS A 562 32.13 33.33 6.30
CA LYS A 562 33.13 33.62 5.28
C LYS A 562 32.67 34.72 4.34
N THR A 563 33.54 35.71 4.16
CA THR A 563 33.33 36.77 3.18
C THR A 563 33.86 36.34 1.83
N ALA A 564 33.05 36.51 0.79
CA ALA A 564 33.43 36.35 -0.60
C ALA A 564 33.33 37.70 -1.32
N ALA A 565 34.40 38.07 -2.03
CA ALA A 565 34.42 39.26 -2.85
C ALA A 565 33.79 38.94 -4.22
N VAL A 566 32.64 39.53 -4.51
CA VAL A 566 31.95 39.40 -5.79
C VAL A 566 32.30 40.60 -6.63
N SER A 567 32.90 40.38 -7.78
CA SER A 567 33.26 41.44 -8.73
C SER A 567 32.52 41.25 -10.04
N LEU A 568 32.09 42.37 -10.62
CA LEU A 568 31.53 42.40 -11.97
C LEU A 568 32.48 43.18 -12.87
N ASN A 569 32.97 42.53 -13.93
CA ASN A 569 33.79 43.15 -14.96
C ASN A 569 32.99 43.32 -16.25
N VAL A 570 32.87 44.56 -16.73
CA VAL A 570 32.23 44.85 -18.02
C VAL A 570 33.28 44.73 -19.13
N PRO A 571 33.11 43.83 -20.13
CA PRO A 571 34.06 43.71 -21.23
C PRO A 571 34.29 45.05 -21.95
N ALA A 572 35.53 45.32 -22.39
CA ALA A 572 35.87 46.58 -23.07
C ALA A 572 35.11 46.78 -24.39
N ASN A 573 34.67 45.70 -25.02
CA ASN A 573 33.84 45.67 -26.23
C ASN A 573 32.35 45.45 -25.95
N TYR A 574 31.89 45.63 -24.70
CA TYR A 574 30.48 45.46 -24.34
C TYR A 574 29.61 46.55 -24.99
N LEU A 575 28.62 46.13 -25.78
CA LEU A 575 27.74 47.02 -26.57
C LEU A 575 26.38 47.28 -25.90
N GLY A 576 26.07 46.60 -24.80
CA GLY A 576 24.78 46.71 -24.10
C GLY A 576 24.66 47.98 -23.25
N SER A 577 23.44 48.48 -23.10
CA SER A 577 23.09 49.62 -22.23
C SER A 577 21.84 49.31 -21.39
N GLY A 578 21.49 50.19 -20.45
CA GLY A 578 20.34 50.04 -19.55
C GLY A 578 20.67 49.38 -18.21
N VAL A 579 19.65 49.22 -17.35
CA VAL A 579 19.76 48.50 -16.07
C VAL A 579 19.79 47.00 -16.35
N LYS A 580 20.79 46.30 -15.80
CA LYS A 580 20.95 44.86 -15.94
C LYS A 580 20.58 44.17 -14.64
N THR A 581 19.80 43.11 -14.73
CA THR A 581 19.37 42.30 -13.58
C THR A 581 19.80 40.84 -13.74
N GLY A 582 20.02 40.18 -12.62
CA GLY A 582 20.39 38.78 -12.52
C GLY A 582 20.43 38.35 -11.07
N GLU A 583 20.53 37.05 -10.83
CA GLU A 583 20.55 36.48 -9.48
C GLU A 583 21.86 35.73 -9.26
N LEU A 584 22.46 35.93 -8.09
CA LEU A 584 23.58 35.13 -7.60
C LEU A 584 23.05 34.21 -6.50
N ILE A 585 23.00 32.92 -6.80
CA ILE A 585 22.47 31.89 -5.93
C ILE A 585 23.65 31.19 -5.26
N PHE A 586 23.72 31.24 -3.93
CA PHE A 586 24.59 30.35 -3.16
C PHE A 586 23.79 29.14 -2.70
N TRP A 587 24.39 27.96 -2.81
CA TRP A 587 23.84 26.71 -2.32
C TRP A 587 24.90 26.02 -1.46
N ALA A 588 24.50 25.11 -0.59
CA ALA A 588 25.43 24.33 0.24
C ALA A 588 24.96 22.89 0.40
N VAL A 589 25.94 21.99 0.58
CA VAL A 589 25.74 20.60 0.95
C VAL A 589 26.51 20.30 2.23
N ALA A 590 25.98 19.42 3.08
CA ALA A 590 26.71 18.91 4.25
C ALA A 590 27.98 18.16 3.81
N GLN A 591 29.04 18.28 4.62
CA GLN A 591 30.28 17.51 4.46
C GLN A 591 30.22 16.15 5.09
#